data_AF-A0A4V3K867-F1
#
_entry.id   AF-A0A4V3K867-F1
#
_cell.length_a   1.000
_cell.length_b   1.000
_cell.length_c   1.000
_cell.angle_alpha   90.00
_cell.angle_beta   90.00
_cell.angle_gamma   90.00
#
_symmetry.space_group_name_H-M   'P 1'
#
loop_
_entity.id
_entity.type
_entity.pdbx_description
1 polymer ?
#
loop_
_entity_poly.entity_id
_entity_poly.type
_entity_poly.pdbx_seq_one_letter_code
_entity_poly.pdbx_strand_id
1 'polypeptide(L)'
;MRALLILLGLVALCPAAHAGDISSAYTDLDWKKDCVTYAQAEEGDGDWASLACAGYRGYPVLVGYDDARESVYYGFPSDDMTAVWESFSAFNSSGAKVEWRIETNGDKAIPFAVIHRREISNPENENKPTEVLVVAKVAQPEEHEGCTVGLVLATGNAEANDQARRLADEKAKSFACGKDKRELIGNVPDFGRVDN
;
A
#
# COMPACT_ATOMS: atom_id res chain seq x y z
N MET A 1 18.09 4.89 -72.36
CA MET A 1 17.14 4.48 -71.32
C MET A 1 17.91 4.34 -70.01
N ARG A 2 17.76 5.29 -69.08
CA ARG A 2 18.37 5.26 -67.74
C ARG A 2 17.25 4.97 -66.74
N ALA A 3 17.27 3.80 -66.11
CA ALA A 3 16.31 3.45 -65.08
C ALA A 3 16.80 4.02 -63.73
N LEU A 4 16.04 4.95 -63.16
CA LEU A 4 16.20 5.38 -61.77
C LEU A 4 15.49 4.36 -60.87
N LEU A 5 16.25 3.69 -60.00
CA LEU A 5 15.72 2.89 -58.90
C LEU A 5 15.49 3.84 -57.71
N ILE A 6 14.23 4.06 -57.35
CA ILE A 6 13.82 4.79 -56.16
C ILE A 6 13.70 3.76 -55.02
N LEU A 7 14.62 3.80 -54.05
CA LEU A 7 14.47 3.09 -52.78
C LEU A 7 13.44 3.83 -51.91
N LEU A 8 12.28 3.22 -51.68
CA LEU A 8 11.34 3.64 -50.64
C LEU A 8 11.86 3.12 -49.28
N GLY A 9 12.36 4.03 -48.44
CA GLY A 9 12.68 3.72 -47.05
C GLY A 9 11.42 3.67 -46.19
N LEU A 10 11.06 2.49 -45.67
CA LEU A 10 10.05 2.35 -44.62
C LEU A 10 10.61 2.94 -43.31
N VAL A 11 10.14 4.13 -42.94
CA VAL A 11 10.34 4.67 -41.58
C VAL A 11 9.32 4.00 -40.67
N ALA A 12 9.78 3.03 -39.88
CA ALA A 12 8.98 2.42 -38.82
C ALA A 12 8.73 3.47 -37.72
N LEU A 13 7.52 4.04 -37.67
CA LEU A 13 7.06 4.80 -36.51
C LEU A 13 6.79 3.79 -35.38
N CYS A 14 7.78 3.55 -34.52
CA CYS A 14 7.50 2.96 -33.21
C CYS A 14 6.67 3.99 -32.42
N PRO A 15 5.45 3.66 -31.96
CA PRO A 15 4.77 4.51 -31.01
C PRO A 15 5.65 4.62 -29.76
N ALA A 16 5.97 5.85 -29.37
CA ALA A 16 6.61 6.10 -28.09
C ALA A 16 5.66 5.57 -27.00
N ALA A 17 6.09 4.54 -26.28
CA ALA A 17 5.42 4.12 -25.07
C ALA A 17 5.56 5.27 -24.06
N HIS A 18 4.53 6.10 -23.93
CA HIS A 18 4.43 7.03 -22.82
C HIS A 18 4.24 6.20 -21.55
N ALA A 19 5.31 6.09 -20.75
CA ALA A 19 5.16 5.68 -19.36
C ALA A 19 4.24 6.72 -18.69
N GLY A 20 3.20 6.25 -17.99
CA GLY A 20 2.31 7.15 -17.27
C GLY A 20 3.09 7.92 -16.20
N ASP A 21 2.69 9.17 -15.96
CA ASP A 21 3.33 9.98 -14.92
C ASP A 21 2.94 9.43 -13.55
N ILE A 22 3.95 9.18 -12.70
CA ILE A 22 3.74 8.74 -11.32
C ILE A 22 3.75 9.94 -10.38
N SER A 23 2.77 10.00 -9.47
CA SER A 23 2.62 11.09 -8.50
C SER A 23 2.15 10.61 -7.13
N SER A 24 2.31 11.45 -6.11
CA SER A 24 1.70 11.25 -4.79
C SER A 24 0.37 11.99 -4.69
N ALA A 25 -0.63 11.37 -4.09
CA ALA A 25 -1.72 12.08 -3.41
C ALA A 25 -1.78 11.65 -1.94
N TYR A 26 -2.40 12.48 -1.10
CA TYR A 26 -2.48 12.22 0.33
C TYR A 26 -3.93 12.27 0.79
N THR A 27 -4.33 11.28 1.57
CA THR A 27 -5.60 11.27 2.30
C THR A 27 -5.34 11.21 3.79
N ASP A 28 -6.30 11.70 4.57
CA ASP A 28 -6.35 11.46 6.00
C ASP A 28 -7.02 10.11 6.28
N LEU A 29 -6.57 9.42 7.31
CA LEU A 29 -7.24 8.27 7.91
C LEU A 29 -7.69 8.67 9.32
N ASP A 30 -8.93 9.13 9.44
CA ASP A 30 -9.56 9.47 10.70
C ASP A 30 -10.76 8.54 10.96
N TRP A 31 -10.55 7.54 11.82
CA TRP A 31 -11.53 6.55 12.21
C TRP A 31 -12.88 7.12 12.69
N LYS A 32 -12.88 8.34 13.23
CA LYS A 32 -14.11 8.98 13.74
C LYS A 32 -14.90 9.71 12.66
N LYS A 33 -14.26 10.07 11.54
CA LYS A 33 -14.87 10.90 10.49
C LYS A 33 -15.16 10.11 9.23
N ASP A 34 -14.20 9.29 8.81
CA ASP A 34 -14.14 8.80 7.44
C ASP A 34 -14.38 7.29 7.35
N CYS A 35 -14.72 6.64 8.47
CA CYS A 35 -14.86 5.19 8.57
C CYS A 35 -16.25 4.74 9.02
N VAL A 36 -16.69 3.63 8.46
CA VAL A 36 -17.88 2.88 8.87
C VAL A 36 -17.42 1.59 9.55
N THR A 37 -17.77 1.40 10.81
CA THR A 37 -17.62 0.12 11.52
C THR A 37 -18.68 -0.85 11.02
N TYR A 38 -18.27 -1.96 10.41
CA TYR A 38 -19.20 -2.96 9.86
C TYR A 38 -19.24 -4.26 10.67
N ALA A 39 -18.27 -4.47 11.56
CA ALA A 39 -18.27 -5.55 12.54
C ALA A 39 -17.49 -5.10 13.78
N GLN A 40 -17.89 -5.54 14.97
CA GLN A 40 -17.17 -5.27 16.22
C GLN A 40 -17.59 -6.28 17.29
N ALA A 41 -16.77 -6.41 18.35
CA ALA A 41 -17.07 -7.25 19.50
C ALA A 41 -18.39 -6.84 20.18
N GLU A 42 -19.13 -7.85 20.68
CA GLU A 42 -20.18 -7.61 21.67
C GLU A 42 -19.58 -7.35 23.05
N GLU A 43 -20.40 -6.85 23.97
CA GLU A 43 -19.94 -6.57 25.34
C GLU A 43 -19.45 -7.85 26.02
N GLY A 44 -18.15 -7.91 26.32
CA GLY A 44 -17.50 -9.05 26.96
C GLY A 44 -16.81 -10.04 26.01
N ASP A 45 -16.93 -9.86 24.69
CA ASP A 45 -16.39 -10.77 23.67
C ASP A 45 -15.02 -10.31 23.11
N GLY A 46 -14.33 -9.44 23.83
CA GLY A 46 -13.00 -8.92 23.48
C GLY A 46 -13.01 -7.48 23.00
N ASP A 47 -11.90 -7.06 22.41
CA ASP A 47 -11.68 -5.69 21.92
C ASP A 47 -11.22 -5.73 20.45
N TRP A 48 -12.20 -5.88 19.56
CA TRP A 48 -11.97 -5.93 18.11
C TRP A 48 -13.04 -5.16 17.34
N ALA A 49 -12.65 -4.61 16.20
CA ALA A 49 -13.52 -3.92 15.27
C ALA A 49 -13.00 -4.04 13.83
N SER A 50 -13.91 -4.08 12.87
CA SER A 50 -13.60 -4.02 11.45
C SER A 50 -14.27 -2.80 10.82
N LEU A 51 -13.46 -1.98 10.17
CA LEU A 51 -13.84 -0.69 9.64
C LEU A 51 -13.53 -0.60 8.15
N ALA A 52 -14.38 0.11 7.41
CA ALA A 52 -14.14 0.51 6.04
C ALA A 52 -14.08 2.04 5.98
N CYS A 53 -12.93 2.57 5.56
CA CYS A 53 -12.63 3.99 5.55
C CYS A 53 -12.53 4.54 4.12
N ALA A 54 -12.89 5.81 3.95
CA ALA A 54 -12.68 6.52 2.70
C ALA A 54 -11.18 6.69 2.43
N GLY A 55 -10.72 6.25 1.25
CA GLY A 55 -9.38 6.48 0.76
C GLY A 55 -9.38 7.38 -0.48
N TYR A 56 -8.52 7.06 -1.45
CA TYR A 56 -8.36 7.88 -2.65
C TYR A 56 -9.43 7.57 -3.70
N ARG A 57 -10.26 8.57 -4.06
CA ARG A 57 -11.23 8.50 -5.18
C ARG A 57 -12.09 7.21 -5.21
N GLY A 58 -12.55 6.79 -4.04
CA GLY A 58 -13.40 5.61 -3.88
C GLY A 58 -12.67 4.30 -3.60
N TYR A 59 -11.33 4.28 -3.63
CA TYR A 59 -10.56 3.14 -3.12
C TYR A 59 -10.65 3.14 -1.59
N PRO A 60 -11.15 2.08 -0.96
CA PRO A 60 -11.29 2.04 0.49
C PRO A 60 -9.95 1.74 1.18
N VAL A 61 -9.88 2.12 2.44
CA VAL A 61 -8.88 1.60 3.39
C VAL A 61 -9.64 0.76 4.41
N LEU A 62 -9.33 -0.54 4.47
CA LEU A 62 -9.96 -1.42 5.45
C LEU A 62 -9.03 -1.55 6.66
N VAL A 63 -9.60 -1.43 7.85
CA VAL A 63 -8.87 -1.50 9.11
C VAL A 63 -9.50 -2.60 9.95
N GLY A 64 -8.73 -3.64 10.26
CA GLY A 64 -9.04 -4.61 11.29
C GLY A 64 -8.30 -4.24 12.56
N TYR A 65 -9.02 -3.84 13.59
CA TYR A 65 -8.49 -3.62 14.92
C TYR A 65 -8.78 -4.85 15.79
N ASP A 66 -7.78 -5.33 16.52
CA ASP A 66 -7.93 -6.42 17.49
C ASP A 66 -6.80 -6.37 18.53
N ASP A 67 -7.14 -6.34 19.82
CA ASP A 67 -6.20 -6.31 20.97
C ASP A 67 -5.02 -5.35 20.72
N ALA A 68 -5.33 -4.07 20.56
CA ALA A 68 -4.38 -2.97 20.33
C ALA A 68 -3.43 -3.12 19.11
N ARG A 69 -3.85 -3.90 18.11
CA ARG A 69 -3.14 -4.06 16.83
C ARG A 69 -4.06 -3.72 15.69
N GLU A 70 -3.50 -3.11 14.65
CA GLU A 70 -4.24 -2.77 13.44
C GLU A 70 -3.68 -3.55 12.25
N SER A 71 -4.52 -4.31 11.56
CA SER A 71 -4.25 -4.81 10.21
C SER A 71 -4.90 -3.85 9.22
N VAL A 72 -4.18 -3.46 8.17
CA VAL A 72 -4.67 -2.44 7.22
C VAL A 72 -4.49 -2.91 5.78
N TYR A 73 -5.57 -2.77 5.01
CA TYR A 73 -5.65 -3.15 3.61
C TYR A 73 -6.08 -1.96 2.76
N TYR A 74 -5.59 -1.89 1.52
CA TYR A 74 -5.85 -0.77 0.62
C TYR A 74 -6.44 -1.27 -0.69
N GLY A 75 -7.61 -0.73 -1.06
CA GLY A 75 -8.35 -1.14 -2.24
C GLY A 75 -9.35 -2.25 -1.95
N PHE A 76 -9.73 -2.98 -3.00
CA PHE A 76 -10.86 -3.90 -2.99
C PHE A 76 -10.39 -5.33 -2.69
N PRO A 77 -10.62 -5.87 -1.48
CA PRO A 77 -10.16 -7.22 -1.13
C PRO A 77 -10.90 -8.31 -1.91
N SER A 78 -10.31 -9.51 -1.92
CA SER A 78 -10.98 -10.74 -2.37
C SER A 78 -12.07 -11.15 -1.39
N ASP A 79 -13.02 -11.97 -1.86
CA ASP A 79 -14.12 -12.48 -1.03
C ASP A 79 -13.64 -13.25 0.22
N ASP A 80 -12.45 -13.85 0.18
CA ASP A 80 -11.86 -14.57 1.30
C ASP A 80 -11.19 -13.66 2.36
N MET A 81 -11.06 -12.37 2.07
CA MET A 81 -10.48 -11.33 2.94
C MET A 81 -9.09 -11.66 3.50
N THR A 82 -8.38 -12.63 2.92
CA THR A 82 -7.20 -13.24 3.54
C THR A 82 -6.04 -12.26 3.69
N ALA A 83 -5.91 -11.32 2.77
CA ALA A 83 -4.83 -10.33 2.78
C ALA A 83 -5.07 -9.15 3.75
N VAL A 84 -6.27 -9.03 4.34
CA VAL A 84 -6.61 -7.96 5.30
C VAL A 84 -5.90 -8.14 6.64
N TRP A 85 -5.40 -9.34 6.94
CA TRP A 85 -4.90 -9.73 8.27
C TRP A 85 -3.38 -9.61 8.45
N GLU A 86 -2.69 -8.85 7.60
CA GLU A 86 -1.26 -8.56 7.81
C GLU A 86 -1.07 -7.40 8.81
N SER A 87 -0.30 -7.63 9.88
CA SER A 87 0.04 -6.61 10.88
C SER A 87 1.40 -6.87 11.54
N PHE A 88 1.84 -5.92 12.36
CA PHE A 88 2.96 -6.11 13.25
C PHE A 88 2.55 -6.96 14.45
N SER A 89 3.46 -7.81 14.91
CA SER A 89 3.20 -8.70 16.07
C SER A 89 3.04 -7.93 17.38
N ALA A 90 3.77 -6.81 17.53
CA ALA A 90 3.64 -5.92 18.69
C ALA A 90 2.48 -4.93 18.51
N PHE A 91 2.00 -4.35 19.63
CA PHE A 91 0.95 -3.31 19.58
C PHE A 91 1.38 -2.18 18.65
N ASN A 92 0.43 -1.74 17.83
CA ASN A 92 0.72 -0.84 16.74
C ASN A 92 -0.50 -0.03 16.34
N SER A 93 -0.26 1.10 15.69
CA SER A 93 -1.29 1.98 15.18
C SER A 93 -0.89 2.56 13.81
N SER A 94 -1.88 3.10 13.12
CA SER A 94 -1.72 3.78 11.84
C SER A 94 -1.52 5.28 12.03
N GLY A 95 -0.56 5.84 11.30
CA GLY A 95 -0.42 7.28 11.19
C GLY A 95 -1.62 7.91 10.50
N ALA A 96 -1.88 9.19 10.75
CA ALA A 96 -3.07 9.85 10.18
C ALA A 96 -3.01 10.05 8.65
N LYS A 97 -1.84 9.93 8.02
CA LYS A 97 -1.64 10.25 6.61
C LYS A 97 -1.31 9.00 5.79
N VAL A 98 -2.09 8.79 4.74
CA VAL A 98 -1.87 7.76 3.73
C VAL A 98 -1.37 8.42 2.45
N GLU A 99 -0.18 8.04 1.98
CA GLU A 99 0.34 8.46 0.68
C GLU A 99 -0.05 7.43 -0.39
N TRP A 100 -0.76 7.86 -1.41
CA TRP A 100 -1.16 7.06 -2.56
C TRP A 100 -0.21 7.34 -3.73
N ARG A 101 0.38 6.28 -4.29
CA ARG A 101 1.16 6.34 -5.53
C ARG A 101 0.23 6.11 -6.71
N ILE A 102 0.14 7.10 -7.58
CA ILE A 102 -0.85 7.16 -8.66
C ILE A 102 -0.13 7.18 -9.99
N GLU A 103 -0.53 6.28 -10.89
CA GLU A 103 -0.17 6.38 -12.30
C GLU A 103 -1.27 7.13 -13.04
N THR A 104 -0.86 8.16 -13.78
CA THR A 104 -1.75 8.94 -14.64
C THR A 104 -1.44 8.67 -16.11
N ASN A 105 -2.46 8.24 -16.86
CA ASN A 105 -2.39 8.06 -18.31
C ASN A 105 -3.61 8.73 -18.96
N GLY A 106 -3.39 9.91 -19.53
CA GLY A 106 -4.47 10.79 -19.98
C GLY A 106 -5.38 11.17 -18.81
N ASP A 107 -6.68 10.93 -18.95
CA ASP A 107 -7.68 11.25 -17.94
C ASP A 107 -7.82 10.19 -16.84
N LYS A 108 -7.10 9.07 -16.95
CA LYS A 108 -7.14 7.99 -15.97
C LYS A 108 -6.05 8.19 -14.92
N ALA A 109 -6.44 8.29 -13.66
CA ALA A 109 -5.54 8.32 -12.52
C ALA A 109 -5.85 7.13 -11.61
N ILE A 110 -4.96 6.15 -11.57
CA ILE A 110 -5.17 4.87 -10.88
C ILE A 110 -4.13 4.75 -9.75
N PRO A 111 -4.56 4.62 -8.47
CA PRO A 111 -3.64 4.30 -7.40
C PRO A 111 -3.15 2.85 -7.55
N PHE A 112 -1.85 2.64 -7.55
CA PHE A 112 -1.25 1.30 -7.66
C PHE A 112 -0.50 0.87 -6.39
N ALA A 113 -0.11 1.83 -5.55
CA ALA A 113 0.53 1.55 -4.27
C ALA A 113 0.15 2.56 -3.20
N VAL A 114 0.32 2.16 -1.94
CA VAL A 114 0.21 3.02 -0.77
C VAL A 114 1.50 2.97 0.02
N ILE A 115 1.88 4.11 0.60
CA ILE A 115 2.89 4.23 1.64
C ILE A 115 2.17 4.76 2.89
N HIS A 116 2.24 4.00 3.97
CA HIS A 116 1.56 4.36 5.20
C HIS A 116 2.50 4.17 6.40
N ARG A 117 2.69 5.25 7.16
CA ARG A 117 3.48 5.21 8.39
C ARG A 117 2.70 4.49 9.47
N ARG A 118 3.38 3.55 10.13
CA ARG A 118 2.89 2.78 11.28
C ARG A 118 3.79 3.06 12.46
N GLU A 119 3.19 3.15 13.64
CA GLU A 119 3.89 3.25 14.92
C GLU A 119 3.77 1.90 15.62
N ILE A 120 4.90 1.35 16.03
CA ILE A 120 4.99 0.06 16.72
C ILE A 120 5.54 0.32 18.11
N SER A 121 4.81 -0.14 19.12
CA SER A 121 5.22 -0.04 20.51
C SER A 121 6.59 -0.67 20.75
N ASN A 122 7.37 -0.05 21.62
CA ASN A 122 8.65 -0.56 22.06
C ASN A 122 8.55 -1.01 23.52
N PRO A 123 8.71 -2.31 23.81
CA PRO A 123 8.58 -2.83 25.18
C PRO A 123 9.67 -2.31 26.13
N GLU A 124 10.81 -1.86 25.60
CA GLU A 124 11.90 -1.29 26.40
C GLU A 124 11.70 0.20 26.69
N ASN A 125 10.89 0.90 25.88
CA ASN A 125 10.59 2.33 26.06
C ASN A 125 9.28 2.73 25.38
N GLU A 126 8.20 2.75 26.15
CA GLU A 126 6.85 3.11 25.70
C GLU A 126 6.75 4.50 25.05
N ASN A 127 7.66 5.43 25.40
CA ASN A 127 7.67 6.80 24.85
C ASN A 127 8.48 6.94 23.57
N LYS A 128 9.00 5.83 23.02
CA LYS A 128 9.83 5.81 21.80
C LYS A 128 9.37 4.66 20.90
N PRO A 129 8.20 4.78 20.25
CA PRO A 129 7.76 3.80 19.28
C PRO A 129 8.75 3.70 18.11
N THR A 130 8.79 2.53 17.50
CA THR A 130 9.46 2.33 16.21
C THR A 130 8.50 2.70 15.09
N GLU A 131 8.92 3.58 14.20
CA GLU A 131 8.15 3.97 13.02
C GLU A 131 8.61 3.15 11.81
N VAL A 132 7.65 2.61 11.08
CA VAL A 132 7.89 1.87 9.83
C VAL A 132 6.94 2.41 8.76
N LEU A 133 7.46 2.60 7.55
CA LEU A 133 6.63 2.84 6.37
C LEU A 133 6.28 1.50 5.75
N VAL A 134 5.00 1.16 5.78
CA VAL A 134 4.43 0.03 5.04
C VAL A 134 4.20 0.46 3.61
N VAL A 135 4.79 -0.27 2.66
CA VAL A 135 4.54 -0.13 1.23
C VAL A 135 3.62 -1.26 0.79
N ALA A 136 2.43 -0.94 0.32
CA ALA A 136 1.42 -1.92 -0.06
C ALA A 136 1.00 -1.76 -1.54
N LYS A 137 0.72 -2.87 -2.21
CA LYS A 137 0.05 -2.90 -3.52
C LYS A 137 -1.43 -2.60 -3.30
N VAL A 138 -1.97 -1.66 -4.07
CA VAL A 138 -3.41 -1.33 -4.00
C VAL A 138 -4.19 -2.36 -4.79
N ALA A 139 -5.11 -3.04 -4.12
CA ALA A 139 -5.99 -4.01 -4.75
C ALA A 139 -6.98 -3.31 -5.69
N GLN A 140 -6.89 -3.64 -6.96
CA GLN A 140 -7.78 -3.12 -8.00
C GLN A 140 -9.14 -3.84 -7.96
N PRO A 141 -10.24 -3.19 -8.40
CA PRO A 141 -11.58 -3.77 -8.34
C PRO A 141 -11.80 -5.08 -9.09
N GLU A 142 -10.97 -5.42 -10.09
CA GLU A 142 -11.14 -6.63 -10.90
C GLU A 142 -10.21 -7.75 -10.43
N GLU A 143 -8.98 -7.42 -10.06
CA GLU A 143 -7.95 -8.38 -9.66
C GLU A 143 -8.02 -8.74 -8.17
N HIS A 144 -8.48 -7.82 -7.32
CA HIS A 144 -8.53 -7.99 -5.86
C HIS A 144 -7.18 -8.34 -5.20
N GLU A 145 -6.07 -8.09 -5.90
CA GLU A 145 -4.72 -8.42 -5.44
C GLU A 145 -4.05 -7.24 -4.74
N GLY A 146 -4.19 -7.19 -3.42
CA GLY A 146 -3.46 -6.28 -2.53
C GLY A 146 -2.69 -7.05 -1.47
N CYS A 147 -1.54 -6.51 -1.08
CA CYS A 147 -0.70 -7.06 -0.01
C CYS A 147 0.44 -6.09 0.33
N THR A 148 1.17 -6.39 1.40
CA THR A 148 2.40 -5.68 1.73
C THR A 148 3.54 -6.06 0.78
N VAL A 149 4.03 -5.08 0.03
CA VAL A 149 5.16 -5.19 -0.91
C VAL A 149 6.50 -5.06 -0.17
N GLY A 150 6.54 -4.23 0.87
CA GLY A 150 7.72 -4.13 1.72
C GLY A 150 7.57 -3.16 2.87
N LEU A 151 8.62 -3.11 3.69
CA LEU A 151 8.69 -2.36 4.94
C LEU A 151 9.98 -1.57 4.98
N VAL A 152 9.89 -0.28 5.33
CA VAL A 152 11.05 0.60 5.47
C VAL A 152 11.10 1.15 6.89
N LEU A 153 12.15 0.82 7.65
CA LEU A 153 12.39 1.40 8.96
C LEU A 153 12.58 2.92 8.83
N ALA A 154 11.72 3.68 9.51
CA ALA A 154 11.73 5.14 9.48
C ALA A 154 12.42 5.75 10.70
N THR A 155 12.35 5.11 11.87
CA THR A 155 13.06 5.58 13.06
C THR A 155 14.56 5.68 12.80
N GLY A 156 15.12 6.88 12.95
CA GLY A 156 16.55 7.15 12.71
C GLY A 156 16.96 7.18 11.24
N ASN A 157 16.02 7.11 10.29
CA ASN A 157 16.29 7.07 8.86
C ASN A 157 15.66 8.28 8.14
N ALA A 158 16.50 9.27 7.80
CA ALA A 158 16.07 10.47 7.11
C ALA A 158 15.61 10.24 5.66
N GLU A 159 16.03 9.14 5.04
CA GLU A 159 15.72 8.80 3.64
C GLU A 159 14.50 7.88 3.51
N ALA A 160 13.86 7.49 4.62
CA ALA A 160 12.84 6.45 4.64
C ALA A 160 11.68 6.70 3.67
N ASN A 161 11.20 7.96 3.57
CA ASN A 161 10.10 8.30 2.66
C ASN A 161 10.50 8.11 1.19
N ASP A 162 11.71 8.51 0.82
CA ASP A 162 12.19 8.39 -0.56
C ASP A 162 12.50 6.93 -0.92
N GLN A 163 13.02 6.15 0.04
CA GLN A 163 13.18 4.71 -0.10
C GLN A 163 11.83 4.00 -0.27
N ALA A 164 10.81 4.38 0.50
CA ALA A 164 9.47 3.81 0.38
C ALA A 164 8.81 4.15 -0.97
N ARG A 165 8.97 5.39 -1.46
CA ARG A 165 8.50 5.79 -2.80
C ARG A 165 9.18 5.01 -3.91
N ARG A 166 10.50 4.89 -3.85
CA ARG A 166 11.26 4.09 -4.81
C ARG A 166 10.77 2.64 -4.82
N LEU A 167 10.64 2.04 -3.64
CA LEU A 167 10.16 0.67 -3.51
C LEU A 167 8.76 0.51 -4.10
N ALA A 168 7.84 1.44 -3.82
CA ALA A 168 6.49 1.42 -4.35
C ALA A 168 6.49 1.50 -5.88
N ASP A 169 7.20 2.49 -6.44
CA ASP A 169 7.22 2.78 -7.87
C ASP A 169 7.90 1.65 -8.68
N GLU A 170 8.94 1.01 -8.12
CA GLU A 170 9.71 -0.05 -8.80
C GLU A 170 9.08 -1.45 -8.68
N LYS A 171 8.35 -1.75 -7.59
CA LYS A 171 7.93 -3.12 -7.27
C LYS A 171 6.42 -3.34 -7.25
N ALA A 172 5.62 -2.37 -6.79
CA ALA A 172 4.24 -2.68 -6.39
C ALA A 172 3.36 -3.18 -7.53
N LYS A 173 3.52 -2.68 -8.76
CA LYS A 173 2.70 -3.07 -9.91
C LYS A 173 2.92 -4.53 -10.32
N SER A 174 4.15 -5.02 -10.26
CA SER A 174 4.51 -6.38 -10.68
C SER A 174 4.56 -7.38 -9.52
N PHE A 175 4.43 -6.92 -8.28
CA PHE A 175 4.48 -7.77 -7.10
C PHE A 175 3.32 -8.77 -7.08
N ALA A 176 3.67 -10.05 -6.99
CA ALA A 176 2.73 -11.17 -6.93
C ALA A 176 2.41 -11.49 -5.45
N CYS A 177 1.27 -10.99 -4.99
CA CYS A 177 0.80 -11.22 -3.62
C CYS A 177 0.69 -12.71 -3.29
N GLY A 178 1.16 -13.08 -2.09
CA GLY A 178 1.21 -14.47 -1.62
C GLY A 178 2.31 -15.35 -2.26
N LYS A 179 3.09 -14.81 -3.21
CA LYS A 179 4.19 -15.53 -3.87
C LYS A 179 5.53 -14.84 -3.68
N ASP A 180 5.56 -13.54 -3.90
CA ASP A 180 6.78 -12.76 -3.79
C ASP A 180 7.11 -12.47 -2.32
N LYS A 181 8.41 -12.49 -2.02
CA LYS A 181 8.90 -12.11 -0.69
C LYS A 181 8.95 -10.59 -0.61
N ARG A 182 8.35 -10.03 0.46
CA ARG A 182 8.40 -8.59 0.73
C ARG A 182 9.82 -8.09 0.94
N GLU A 183 10.10 -6.88 0.48
CA GLU A 183 11.39 -6.21 0.65
C GLU A 183 11.46 -5.55 2.03
N LEU A 184 12.59 -5.71 2.73
CA LEU A 184 12.82 -5.11 4.05
C LEU A 184 14.02 -4.16 3.98
N ILE A 185 13.81 -2.90 4.36
CA ILE A 185 14.87 -1.89 4.43
C ILE A 185 15.06 -1.49 5.90
N GLY A 186 16.20 -1.87 6.48
CA GLY A 186 16.50 -1.70 7.90
C GLY A 186 16.04 -2.87 8.77
N ASN A 187 16.24 -2.74 10.09
CA ASN A 187 15.81 -3.74 11.07
C ASN A 187 14.37 -3.46 11.49
N VAL A 188 13.41 -3.95 10.70
CA VAL A 188 11.98 -3.75 10.98
C VAL A 188 11.47 -4.74 12.04
N PRO A 189 10.49 -4.36 12.88
CA PRO A 189 9.81 -5.28 13.78
C PRO A 189 9.11 -6.41 13.03
N ASP A 190 8.80 -7.49 13.76
CA ASP A 190 8.10 -8.65 13.21
C ASP A 190 6.73 -8.26 12.64
N PHE A 191 6.46 -8.73 11.42
CA PHE A 191 5.30 -8.35 10.62
C PHE A 191 4.86 -9.51 9.75
N GLY A 192 3.61 -9.93 9.89
CA GLY A 192 3.09 -11.13 9.26
C GLY A 192 1.58 -11.19 9.30
N ARG A 193 1.06 -12.31 8.83
CA ARG A 193 -0.35 -12.64 9.00
C ARG A 193 -0.58 -12.90 10.48
N VAL A 194 -1.53 -12.18 11.07
CA VAL A 194 -2.01 -12.49 12.41
C VAL A 194 -3.15 -13.49 12.21
N ASP A 195 -2.86 -14.77 12.45
CA ASP A 195 -3.93 -15.76 12.53
C ASP A 195 -4.63 -15.52 13.88
N ASN A 196 -5.80 -14.89 13.82
CA ASN A 196 -6.71 -14.74 14.96
C ASN A 196 -7.42 -16.06 15.25
#